data_AF-A0A0R1RGW2-F1
#
_entry.id   AF-A0A0R1RGW2-F1
#
_cell.length_a   1.000
_cell.length_b   1.000
_cell.length_c   1.000
_cell.angle_alpha   90.00
_cell.angle_beta   90.00
_cell.angle_gamma   90.00
#
_symmetry.space_group_name_H-M   'P 1'
#
loop_
_entity.id
_entity.type
_entity.pdbx_description
1 polymer ?
#
loop_
_entity_poly.entity_id
_entity_poly.type
_entity_poly.pdbx_seq_one_letter_code
_entity_poly.pdbx_strand_id
1 'polypeptide(L)'
;MFWRATTENDQGNGLPQRAAAWYADSQFARPELIQVVVNGKTIALPFDVENNVHTADEKVDQVGLTFRYHAPISATHCDVIYTVNADATLQVKVDYPGFVDAPELPVFGLQMIMPTPATGFNYTGLSGETYPDRMAGGIPGTYAIQGLPVTPYLVPQDCGVHMQTSEVVITRHQTLNNADSDTSTYDLQISQLKDSFAFSLLPYTAYELENATHQDELPPVRHTVLTVMGGVRGVGGIDSWGSDVQPDYRIDATQPHTFEFSVY
;
A
#
# COMPACT_ATOMS: atom_id res chain seq x y z
N MET A 1 1.35 5.25 3.34
CA MET A 1 2.00 5.65 2.06
C MET A 1 1.17 6.77 1.44
N PHE A 2 1.75 7.96 1.31
CA PHE A 2 1.12 9.12 0.66
C PHE A 2 1.78 9.49 -0.68
N TRP A 3 2.89 8.81 -1.02
CA TRP A 3 3.67 9.08 -2.23
C TRP A 3 3.68 7.90 -3.19
N ARG A 4 3.61 8.20 -4.49
CA ARG A 4 3.89 7.28 -5.60
C ARG A 4 5.01 7.91 -6.44
N ALA A 5 5.77 7.12 -7.18
CA ALA A 5 6.78 7.67 -8.08
C ALA A 5 6.11 8.67 -9.03
N THR A 6 6.83 9.70 -9.44
CA THR A 6 6.21 10.73 -10.28
C THR A 6 6.21 10.30 -11.74
N THR A 7 5.13 10.60 -12.46
CA THR A 7 5.08 10.44 -13.92
C THR A 7 5.62 11.70 -14.61
N GLU A 8 5.92 11.62 -15.91
CA GLU A 8 6.27 12.80 -16.71
C GLU A 8 5.18 13.90 -16.65
N ASN A 9 3.89 13.51 -16.61
CA ASN A 9 2.78 14.46 -16.47
C ASN A 9 2.79 15.16 -15.10
N ASP A 10 3.09 14.42 -14.02
CA ASP A 10 3.22 14.98 -12.67
C ASP A 10 4.36 16.01 -12.61
N GLN A 11 5.51 15.67 -13.20
CA GLN A 11 6.66 16.57 -13.33
C GLN A 11 6.28 17.83 -14.11
N GLY A 12 5.61 17.66 -15.26
CA GLY A 12 5.19 18.75 -16.13
C GLY A 12 4.19 19.72 -15.50
N ASN A 13 3.32 19.24 -14.61
CA ASN A 13 2.32 20.08 -13.91
C ASN A 13 2.79 20.59 -12.54
N GLY A 14 3.99 20.22 -12.10
CA GLY A 14 4.57 20.65 -10.82
C GLY A 14 3.95 20.00 -9.58
N LEU A 15 3.31 18.83 -9.70
CA LEU A 15 2.83 18.06 -8.55
C LEU A 15 3.94 17.78 -7.52
N PRO A 16 5.18 17.39 -7.92
CA PRO A 16 6.19 17.01 -6.94
C PRO A 16 6.53 18.14 -5.96
N GLN A 17 6.54 19.38 -6.45
CA GLN A 17 6.83 20.57 -5.63
C GLN A 17 5.65 20.90 -4.71
N ARG A 18 4.41 20.78 -5.20
CA ARG A 18 3.20 21.05 -4.41
C ARG A 18 2.94 19.98 -3.34
N ALA A 19 3.31 18.73 -3.61
CA ALA A 19 3.04 17.58 -2.75
C ALA A 19 4.29 17.10 -1.96
N ALA A 20 5.42 17.84 -1.99
CA ALA A 20 6.69 17.40 -1.41
C ALA A 20 6.62 16.99 0.07
N ALA A 21 5.70 17.58 0.86
CA ALA A 21 5.48 17.17 2.24
C ALA A 21 5.07 15.69 2.35
N TRP A 22 4.26 15.20 1.41
CA TRP A 22 3.80 13.81 1.36
C TRP A 22 4.90 12.81 1.04
N TYR A 23 5.89 13.21 0.24
CA TYR A 23 7.10 12.43 0.02
C TYR A 23 7.82 12.17 1.36
N ALA A 24 8.07 13.25 2.10
CA ALA A 24 8.81 13.20 3.36
C ALA A 24 7.99 12.50 4.46
N ASP A 25 6.70 12.78 4.57
CA ASP A 25 5.82 12.12 5.52
C ASP A 25 5.74 10.62 5.29
N SER A 26 5.72 10.18 4.04
CA SER A 26 5.75 8.75 3.71
C SER A 26 7.05 8.07 4.16
N GLN A 27 8.20 8.74 4.05
CA GLN A 27 9.48 8.17 4.46
C GLN A 27 9.76 8.23 5.96
N PHE A 28 9.31 9.28 6.62
CA PHE A 28 9.68 9.56 8.00
C PHE A 28 8.56 9.29 9.00
N ALA A 29 7.41 8.78 8.53
CA ALA A 29 6.34 8.35 9.40
C ALA A 29 6.82 7.31 10.42
N ARG A 30 6.43 7.49 11.67
CA ARG A 30 6.75 6.57 12.76
C ARG A 30 5.46 6.01 13.36
N PRO A 31 5.35 4.68 13.51
CA PRO A 31 4.22 4.07 14.19
C PRO A 31 4.32 4.27 15.70
N GLU A 32 3.19 4.61 16.31
CA GLU A 32 2.96 4.61 17.75
C GLU A 32 1.76 3.70 18.04
N LEU A 33 1.91 2.68 18.88
CA LEU A 33 0.77 1.88 19.34
C LEU A 33 -0.04 2.72 20.34
N ILE A 34 -1.27 3.09 19.96
CA ILE A 34 -2.11 3.97 20.79
C ILE A 34 -3.29 3.24 21.44
N GLN A 35 -3.65 2.05 20.95
CA GLN A 35 -4.78 1.29 21.49
C GLN A 35 -4.61 -0.21 21.29
N VAL A 36 -5.02 -0.99 22.29
CA VAL A 36 -5.23 -2.44 22.21
C VAL A 36 -6.66 -2.75 22.66
N VAL A 37 -7.37 -3.53 21.86
CA VAL A 37 -8.75 -3.98 22.14
C VAL A 37 -8.76 -5.51 22.15
N VAL A 38 -9.27 -6.12 23.21
CA VAL A 38 -9.41 -7.59 23.34
C VAL A 38 -10.89 -7.91 23.53
N ASN A 39 -11.46 -8.70 22.63
CA ASN A 39 -12.89 -9.07 22.64
C ASN A 39 -13.81 -7.84 22.86
N GLY A 40 -13.54 -6.75 22.13
CA GLY A 40 -14.30 -5.50 22.19
C GLY A 40 -14.01 -4.59 23.40
N LYS A 41 -13.07 -4.96 24.28
CA LYS A 41 -12.69 -4.14 25.45
C LYS A 41 -11.30 -3.56 25.28
N THR A 42 -11.19 -2.23 25.36
CA THR A 42 -9.88 -1.55 25.43
C THR A 42 -9.15 -1.97 26.71
N ILE A 43 -7.90 -2.38 26.57
CA ILE A 43 -7.00 -2.69 27.69
C ILE A 43 -5.84 -1.69 27.75
N ALA A 44 -5.14 -1.65 28.88
CA ALA A 44 -3.89 -0.90 28.98
C ALA A 44 -2.86 -1.47 27.99
N LEU A 45 -2.01 -0.59 27.45
CA LEU A 45 -0.97 -0.99 26.51
C LEU A 45 0.01 -1.96 27.21
N PRO A 46 0.47 -3.03 26.53
CA PRO A 46 1.21 -4.14 27.13
C PRO A 46 2.68 -3.82 27.52
N PHE A 47 2.98 -2.55 27.79
CA PHE A 47 4.29 -2.09 28.29
C PHE A 47 4.47 -2.30 29.79
N ASP A 48 3.43 -2.77 30.48
CA ASP A 48 3.53 -3.07 31.91
C ASP A 48 4.24 -4.40 32.16
N VAL A 49 4.87 -4.51 33.32
CA VAL A 49 5.68 -5.65 33.77
C VAL A 49 4.86 -6.96 33.88
N GLU A 50 3.55 -6.86 33.73
CA GLU A 50 2.57 -7.95 33.81
C GLU A 50 2.36 -8.71 32.48
N ASN A 51 2.99 -8.34 31.36
CA ASN A 51 2.73 -9.02 30.07
C ASN A 51 3.16 -10.51 30.00
N ASN A 52 3.93 -11.00 30.99
CA ASN A 52 4.36 -12.40 31.11
C ASN A 52 3.47 -13.23 32.06
N VAL A 53 2.30 -12.74 32.47
CA VAL A 53 1.38 -13.50 33.34
C VAL A 53 0.44 -14.43 32.57
N HIS A 54 0.37 -14.28 31.24
CA HIS A 54 -0.52 -15.05 30.38
C HIS A 54 0.15 -16.30 29.82
N THR A 55 -0.61 -17.38 29.71
CA THR A 55 -0.20 -18.70 29.22
C THR A 55 -0.91 -19.06 27.91
N ALA A 56 -0.83 -20.32 27.48
CA ALA A 56 -1.56 -20.81 26.30
C ALA A 56 -3.06 -21.11 26.57
N ASP A 57 -3.48 -21.03 27.84
CA ASP A 57 -4.84 -21.35 28.27
C ASP A 57 -5.81 -20.18 28.08
N GLU A 58 -5.31 -18.96 28.03
CA GLU A 58 -6.08 -17.76 27.71
C GLU A 58 -6.51 -17.79 26.24
N LYS A 59 -7.83 -17.77 26.02
CA LYS A 59 -8.43 -17.71 24.68
C LYS A 59 -9.00 -16.32 24.43
N VAL A 60 -8.73 -15.82 23.24
CA VAL A 60 -9.22 -14.54 22.74
C VAL A 60 -9.84 -14.79 21.37
N ASP A 61 -11.03 -14.23 21.15
CA ASP A 61 -11.73 -14.37 19.89
C ASP A 61 -11.24 -13.31 18.89
N GLN A 62 -10.87 -12.13 19.39
CA GLN A 62 -10.41 -11.01 18.58
C GLN A 62 -9.44 -10.08 19.34
N VAL A 63 -8.36 -9.68 18.67
CA VAL A 63 -7.42 -8.65 19.13
C VAL A 63 -7.34 -7.53 18.11
N GLY A 64 -7.65 -6.30 18.51
CA GLY A 64 -7.48 -5.07 17.75
C GLY A 64 -6.24 -4.30 18.22
N LEU A 65 -5.41 -3.85 17.29
CA LEU A 65 -4.23 -3.00 17.52
C LEU A 65 -4.34 -1.76 16.66
N THR A 66 -4.36 -0.57 17.27
CA THR A 66 -4.35 0.69 16.53
C THR A 66 -2.98 1.33 16.58
N PHE A 67 -2.32 1.43 15.44
CA PHE A 67 -1.07 2.17 15.28
C PHE A 67 -1.32 3.51 14.62
N ARG A 68 -0.88 4.59 15.27
CA ARG A 68 -0.84 5.93 14.69
C ARG A 68 0.48 6.16 13.98
N TYR A 69 0.42 6.44 12.69
CA TYR A 69 1.54 6.88 11.89
C TYR A 69 1.51 8.40 11.81
N HIS A 70 2.39 9.07 12.54
CA HIS A 70 2.51 10.52 12.49
C HIS A 70 3.16 10.96 11.19
N ALA A 71 2.60 11.97 10.54
CA ALA A 71 3.14 12.64 9.36
C ALA A 71 3.84 13.93 9.83
N PRO A 72 5.16 13.89 10.10
CA PRO A 72 5.86 14.93 10.86
C PRO A 72 5.95 16.28 10.15
N ILE A 73 5.89 16.32 8.82
CA ILE A 73 5.98 17.55 8.03
C ILE A 73 4.61 18.20 7.90
N SER A 74 3.57 17.42 7.56
CA SER A 74 2.21 17.93 7.41
C SER A 74 1.46 18.09 8.75
N ALA A 75 2.08 17.73 9.88
CA ALA A 75 1.50 17.77 11.22
C ALA A 75 0.13 17.07 11.31
N THR A 76 -0.01 15.95 10.59
CA THR A 76 -1.21 15.09 10.58
C THR A 76 -0.84 13.67 10.97
N HIS A 77 -1.77 12.73 10.84
CA HIS A 77 -1.53 11.31 11.12
C HIS A 77 -2.43 10.42 10.26
N CYS A 78 -2.08 9.14 10.22
CA CYS A 78 -2.94 8.08 9.72
C CYS A 78 -2.96 6.93 10.73
N ASP A 79 -4.16 6.47 11.08
CA ASP A 79 -4.33 5.35 12.00
C ASP A 79 -4.51 4.06 11.18
N VAL A 80 -3.71 3.04 11.50
CA VAL A 80 -3.82 1.69 10.93
C VAL A 80 -4.30 0.75 12.02
N ILE A 81 -5.48 0.19 11.83
CA ILE A 81 -6.13 -0.73 12.75
C ILE A 81 -5.98 -2.15 12.22
N TYR A 82 -5.31 -3.00 13.00
CA TYR A 82 -5.14 -4.42 12.74
C TYR A 82 -6.07 -5.21 13.66
N THR A 83 -6.99 -5.99 13.10
CA THR A 83 -7.90 -6.84 13.85
C THR A 83 -7.63 -8.30 13.52
N VAL A 84 -6.99 -9.01 14.45
CA VAL A 84 -6.70 -10.43 14.36
C VAL A 84 -7.89 -11.21 14.93
N ASN A 85 -8.46 -12.11 14.13
CA ASN A 85 -9.56 -12.98 14.56
C ASN A 85 -9.04 -14.38 14.94
N ALA A 86 -9.86 -15.16 15.65
CA ALA A 86 -9.51 -16.52 16.10
C ALA A 86 -9.19 -17.51 14.97
N ASP A 87 -9.68 -17.26 13.75
CA ASP A 87 -9.37 -18.04 12.56
C ASP A 87 -8.05 -17.62 11.86
N ALA A 88 -7.25 -16.77 12.53
CA ALA A 88 -6.02 -16.16 12.06
C ALA A 88 -6.17 -15.17 10.90
N THR A 89 -7.41 -14.82 10.50
CA THR A 89 -7.62 -13.74 9.54
C THR A 89 -7.25 -12.40 10.16
N LEU A 90 -6.56 -11.57 9.37
CA LEU A 90 -6.15 -10.23 9.77
C LEU A 90 -6.93 -9.21 8.94
N GLN A 91 -7.83 -8.47 9.58
CA GLN A 91 -8.48 -7.33 8.95
C GLN A 91 -7.65 -6.08 9.19
N VAL A 92 -7.40 -5.31 8.13
CA VAL A 92 -6.63 -4.07 8.17
C VAL A 92 -7.52 -2.93 7.72
N LYS A 93 -7.62 -1.89 8.53
CA LYS A 93 -8.30 -0.63 8.20
C LYS A 93 -7.31 0.52 8.31
N VAL A 94 -7.34 1.42 7.34
CA VAL A 94 -6.44 2.58 7.28
C VAL A 94 -7.29 3.83 7.23
N ASP A 95 -7.16 4.69 8.23
CA ASP A 95 -7.95 5.91 8.39
C ASP A 95 -7.05 7.14 8.35
N TYR A 96 -7.36 8.08 7.46
CA TYR A 96 -6.75 9.40 7.40
C TYR A 96 -7.84 10.46 7.62
N PRO A 97 -7.69 11.38 8.59
CA PRO A 97 -8.75 12.31 8.96
C PRO A 97 -8.91 13.50 7.99
N GLY A 98 -7.93 13.75 7.12
CA GLY A 98 -7.84 15.02 6.37
C GLY A 98 -7.38 16.19 7.26
N PHE A 99 -6.96 17.29 6.63
CA PHE A 99 -6.76 18.56 7.33
C PHE A 99 -6.93 19.77 6.40
N VAL A 100 -7.22 20.93 6.99
CA VAL A 100 -7.44 22.18 6.24
C VAL A 100 -6.18 22.59 5.48
N ASP A 101 -6.36 23.05 4.24
CA ASP A 101 -5.28 23.50 3.34
C ASP A 101 -4.26 22.40 2.97
N ALA A 102 -4.61 21.12 3.17
CA ALA A 102 -3.77 20.00 2.76
C ALA A 102 -3.54 19.99 1.24
N PRO A 103 -2.28 19.85 0.77
CA PRO A 103 -2.02 19.63 -0.65
C PRO A 103 -2.60 18.28 -1.07
N GLU A 104 -3.09 18.18 -2.31
CA GLU A 104 -3.68 16.94 -2.84
C GLU A 104 -2.73 15.75 -2.73
N LEU A 105 -3.28 14.56 -2.46
CA LEU A 105 -2.50 13.33 -2.32
C LEU A 105 -2.14 12.74 -3.70
N PRO A 106 -0.87 12.37 -3.94
CA PRO A 106 -0.50 11.52 -5.08
C PRO A 106 -1.11 10.11 -4.99
N VAL A 107 -1.18 9.55 -3.78
CA VAL A 107 -1.76 8.24 -3.47
C VAL A 107 -2.16 8.21 -1.99
N PHE A 108 -3.14 7.38 -1.63
CA PHE A 108 -3.43 7.00 -0.25
C PHE A 108 -3.46 5.48 -0.14
N GLY A 109 -2.45 4.92 0.52
CA GLY A 109 -2.30 3.46 0.64
C GLY A 109 -1.43 2.99 1.79
N LEU A 110 -1.35 1.67 1.96
CA LEU A 110 -0.50 0.96 2.90
C LEU A 110 0.49 0.10 2.12
N GLN A 111 1.78 0.28 2.41
CA GLN A 111 2.86 -0.47 1.77
C GLN A 111 3.35 -1.56 2.73
N MET A 112 3.54 -2.76 2.19
CA MET A 112 4.10 -3.92 2.87
C MET A 112 5.28 -4.43 2.03
N ILE A 113 6.47 -4.46 2.62
CA ILE A 113 7.67 -4.97 1.96
C ILE A 113 7.96 -6.37 2.49
N MET A 114 7.79 -7.37 1.63
CA MET A 114 8.17 -8.75 1.91
C MET A 114 9.65 -8.94 1.58
N PRO A 115 10.44 -9.59 2.45
CA PRO A 115 11.90 -9.58 2.35
C PRO A 115 12.49 -10.49 1.28
N THR A 116 11.67 -11.13 0.44
CA THR A 116 12.11 -11.93 -0.69
C THR A 116 11.21 -11.68 -1.91
N PRO A 117 11.70 -11.93 -3.13
CA PRO A 117 10.92 -11.77 -4.34
C PRO A 117 9.79 -12.81 -4.44
N ALA A 118 8.61 -12.38 -4.87
CA ALA A 118 7.52 -13.26 -5.28
C ALA A 118 7.85 -13.92 -6.62
N THR A 119 7.39 -15.16 -6.79
CA THR A 119 7.48 -15.88 -8.06
C THR A 119 6.37 -15.48 -9.02
N GLY A 120 5.31 -14.87 -8.51
CA GLY A 120 4.17 -14.39 -9.27
C GLY A 120 3.03 -14.03 -8.35
N PHE A 121 1.93 -13.63 -8.96
CA PHE A 121 0.69 -13.34 -8.26
C PHE A 121 -0.51 -13.56 -9.17
N ASN A 122 -1.63 -13.94 -8.57
CA ASN A 122 -2.92 -13.96 -9.23
C ASN A 122 -3.77 -12.83 -8.65
N TYR A 123 -4.56 -12.14 -9.47
CA TYR A 123 -5.48 -11.14 -8.94
C TYR A 123 -6.80 -11.15 -9.70
N THR A 124 -7.86 -10.79 -8.98
CA THR A 124 -9.21 -10.61 -9.55
C THR A 124 -9.54 -9.13 -9.55
N GLY A 125 -9.68 -8.55 -10.75
CA GLY A 125 -9.84 -7.11 -10.95
C GLY A 125 -9.84 -6.75 -12.43
N LEU A 126 -9.32 -5.58 -12.78
CA LEU A 126 -9.19 -5.14 -14.18
C LEU A 126 -7.89 -5.63 -14.83
N SER A 127 -7.96 -6.02 -16.10
CA SER A 127 -6.79 -6.45 -16.88
C SER A 127 -5.73 -5.37 -17.03
N GLY A 128 -4.46 -5.73 -16.83
CA GLY A 128 -3.32 -4.87 -17.12
C GLY A 128 -3.19 -3.67 -16.17
N GLU A 129 -2.30 -2.74 -16.54
CA GLU A 129 -2.03 -1.51 -15.77
C GLU A 129 -3.15 -0.47 -15.98
N THR A 130 -3.87 -0.15 -14.91
CA THR A 130 -5.03 0.73 -14.92
C THR A 130 -4.89 1.84 -13.86
N TYR A 131 -5.43 3.02 -14.17
CA TYR A 131 -5.46 4.20 -13.29
C TYR A 131 -6.87 4.81 -13.29
N PRO A 132 -7.25 5.64 -12.31
CA PRO A 132 -8.62 6.18 -12.21
C PRO A 132 -9.17 6.81 -13.50
N ASP A 133 -8.33 7.57 -14.21
CA ASP A 133 -8.64 8.21 -15.49
C ASP A 133 -8.27 7.38 -16.72
N ARG A 134 -7.72 6.18 -16.52
CA ARG A 134 -7.24 5.25 -17.56
C ARG A 134 -7.60 3.79 -17.23
N MET A 135 -8.84 3.53 -16.84
CA MET A 135 -9.33 2.17 -16.52
C MET A 135 -10.49 1.70 -17.40
N ALA A 136 -11.07 2.56 -18.24
CA ALA A 136 -12.24 2.22 -19.06
C ALA A 136 -12.00 1.07 -20.07
N GLY A 137 -10.74 0.84 -20.46
CA GLY A 137 -10.34 -0.28 -21.31
C GLY A 137 -10.01 -1.57 -20.55
N GLY A 138 -10.00 -1.53 -19.21
CA GLY A 138 -9.74 -2.68 -18.36
C GLY A 138 -10.89 -3.69 -18.43
N ILE A 139 -10.57 -4.95 -18.67
CA ILE A 139 -11.54 -6.05 -18.69
C ILE A 139 -11.59 -6.66 -17.28
N PRO A 140 -12.77 -6.83 -16.66
CA PRO A 140 -12.86 -7.57 -15.40
C PRO A 140 -12.54 -9.06 -15.58
N GLY A 141 -11.76 -9.63 -14.67
CA GLY A 141 -11.43 -11.06 -14.69
C GLY A 141 -10.40 -11.43 -13.63
N THR A 142 -9.93 -12.67 -13.70
CA THR A 142 -8.82 -13.17 -12.89
C THR A 142 -7.59 -13.36 -13.79
N TYR A 143 -6.48 -12.78 -13.37
CA TYR A 143 -5.24 -12.72 -14.15
C TYR A 143 -4.09 -13.33 -13.35
N ALA A 144 -3.27 -14.14 -14.03
CA ALA A 144 -2.07 -14.75 -13.47
C ALA A 144 -0.84 -14.08 -14.04
N ILE A 145 0.00 -13.53 -13.17
CA ILE A 145 1.21 -12.79 -13.50
C ILE A 145 2.43 -13.54 -12.98
N GLN A 146 3.41 -13.73 -13.87
CA GLN A 146 4.69 -14.36 -13.52
C GLN A 146 5.70 -13.30 -13.08
N GLY A 147 6.38 -13.56 -11.97
CA GLY A 147 7.35 -12.66 -11.36
C GLY A 147 6.75 -11.35 -10.87
N LEU A 148 7.56 -10.30 -10.91
CA LEU A 148 7.22 -8.92 -10.51
C LEU A 148 7.53 -7.98 -11.69
N PRO A 149 6.74 -8.00 -12.77
CA PRO A 149 7.04 -7.23 -13.96
C PRO A 149 6.96 -5.72 -13.66
N VAL A 150 7.95 -4.99 -14.13
CA VAL A 150 7.97 -3.52 -14.14
C VAL A 150 7.65 -3.04 -15.54
N THR A 151 6.71 -2.11 -15.70
CA THR A 151 6.38 -1.55 -17.01
C THR A 151 7.62 -0.85 -17.59
N PRO A 152 8.07 -1.21 -18.81
CA PRO A 152 9.34 -0.75 -19.35
C PRO A 152 9.24 0.66 -19.95
N TYR A 153 8.79 1.64 -19.15
CA TYR A 153 8.89 3.05 -19.50
C TYR A 153 10.36 3.42 -19.70
N LEU A 154 10.65 4.34 -20.65
CA LEU A 154 12.02 4.72 -20.98
C LEU A 154 12.75 5.30 -19.78
N VAL A 155 12.08 6.21 -19.08
CA VAL A 155 12.46 6.68 -17.74
C VAL A 155 11.54 5.95 -16.74
N PRO A 156 12.09 5.26 -15.73
CA PRO A 156 11.29 4.66 -14.66
C PRO A 156 10.37 5.69 -14.00
N GLN A 157 9.12 5.28 -13.78
CA GLN A 157 8.07 6.11 -13.19
C GLN A 157 7.03 5.21 -12.51
N ASP A 158 6.00 5.82 -11.91
CA ASP A 158 4.89 5.06 -11.35
C ASP A 158 4.19 4.19 -12.40
N CYS A 159 3.96 2.94 -12.02
CA CYS A 159 3.51 1.89 -12.91
C CYS A 159 2.87 0.74 -12.12
N GLY A 160 2.28 -0.23 -12.85
CA GLY A 160 1.81 -1.49 -12.28
C GLY A 160 0.62 -1.36 -11.33
N VAL A 161 -0.14 -0.26 -11.39
CA VAL A 161 -1.38 -0.11 -10.64
C VAL A 161 -2.50 -0.94 -11.28
N HIS A 162 -3.25 -1.66 -10.46
CA HIS A 162 -4.42 -2.43 -10.84
C HIS A 162 -5.64 -1.93 -10.04
N MET A 163 -6.53 -1.20 -10.71
CA MET A 163 -7.75 -0.66 -10.12
C MET A 163 -8.86 -1.72 -9.98
N GLN A 164 -9.81 -1.46 -9.09
CA GLN A 164 -11.02 -2.29 -8.88
C GLN A 164 -10.70 -3.77 -8.63
N THR A 165 -9.73 -4.01 -7.75
CA THR A 165 -9.30 -5.36 -7.36
C THR A 165 -10.10 -5.82 -6.16
N SER A 166 -10.61 -7.05 -6.23
CA SER A 166 -11.28 -7.72 -5.11
C SER A 166 -10.36 -8.69 -4.37
N GLU A 167 -9.32 -9.21 -5.03
CA GLU A 167 -8.42 -10.19 -4.47
C GLU A 167 -7.06 -10.14 -5.16
N VAL A 168 -5.97 -10.31 -4.40
CA VAL A 168 -4.63 -10.64 -4.92
C VAL A 168 -4.01 -11.73 -4.05
N VAL A 169 -3.47 -12.77 -4.70
CA VAL A 169 -2.76 -13.90 -4.08
C VAL A 169 -1.32 -13.87 -4.56
N ILE A 170 -0.39 -13.71 -3.62
CA ILE A 170 1.04 -13.53 -3.91
C ILE A 170 1.77 -14.82 -3.57
N THR A 171 2.39 -15.44 -4.56
CA THR A 171 3.11 -16.71 -4.39
C THR A 171 4.60 -16.46 -4.17
N ARG A 172 5.15 -17.07 -3.12
CA ARG A 172 6.58 -17.01 -2.75
C ARG A 172 7.09 -18.42 -2.45
N HIS A 173 8.40 -18.59 -2.43
CA HIS A 173 9.06 -19.88 -2.13
C HIS A 173 10.34 -19.73 -1.31
N GLN A 174 10.61 -18.53 -0.79
CA GLN A 174 11.86 -18.22 -0.08
C GLN A 174 11.58 -17.39 1.15
N THR A 175 12.14 -17.81 2.28
CA THR A 175 12.21 -17.02 3.50
C THR A 175 13.62 -16.45 3.68
N LEU A 176 13.84 -15.59 4.67
CA LEU A 176 15.19 -15.15 5.06
C LEU A 176 15.92 -16.20 5.93
N ASN A 177 15.34 -17.38 6.13
CA ASN A 177 15.95 -18.43 6.92
C ASN A 177 16.86 -19.30 6.05
N ASN A 178 18.16 -19.04 6.09
CA ASN A 178 19.16 -19.80 5.31
C ASN A 178 19.27 -21.29 5.71
N ALA A 179 18.69 -21.69 6.85
CA ALA A 179 18.63 -23.10 7.26
C ALA A 179 17.38 -23.81 6.72
N ASP A 180 16.41 -23.05 6.20
CA ASP A 180 15.24 -23.61 5.56
C ASP A 180 15.59 -24.09 4.16
N SER A 181 15.45 -25.39 3.95
CA SER A 181 15.67 -26.03 2.64
C SER A 181 14.36 -26.32 1.92
N ASP A 182 13.23 -25.99 2.54
CA ASP A 182 11.94 -26.11 1.88
C ASP A 182 11.86 -25.11 0.73
N THR A 183 11.43 -25.62 -0.42
CA THR A 183 11.23 -24.86 -1.66
C THR A 183 9.77 -24.89 -2.09
N SER A 184 8.89 -25.42 -1.22
CA SER A 184 7.45 -25.37 -1.41
C SER A 184 6.97 -23.93 -1.53
N THR A 185 5.98 -23.73 -2.39
CA THR A 185 5.36 -22.43 -2.54
C THR A 185 4.38 -22.20 -1.40
N TYR A 186 4.30 -20.96 -0.95
CA TYR A 186 3.30 -20.48 -0.01
C TYR A 186 2.75 -19.14 -0.50
N ASP A 187 1.51 -18.87 -0.10
CA ASP A 187 0.77 -17.72 -0.57
C ASP A 187 0.52 -16.72 0.56
N LEU A 188 0.41 -15.44 0.19
CA LEU A 188 -0.18 -14.39 1.00
C LEU A 188 -1.37 -13.85 0.22
N GLN A 189 -2.57 -13.91 0.80
CA GLN A 189 -3.77 -13.44 0.12
C GLN A 189 -4.26 -12.14 0.75
N ILE A 190 -4.61 -11.19 -0.11
CA ILE A 190 -5.29 -9.94 0.24
C ILE A 190 -6.65 -9.94 -0.45
N SER A 191 -7.72 -9.75 0.32
CA SER A 191 -9.09 -9.70 -0.20
C SER A 191 -9.80 -8.43 0.23
N GLN A 192 -10.69 -7.94 -0.62
CA GLN A 192 -11.56 -6.83 -0.28
C GLN A 192 -12.44 -7.22 0.92
N LEU A 193 -12.73 -6.27 1.79
CA LEU A 193 -13.70 -6.48 2.87
C LEU A 193 -15.08 -6.00 2.43
N LYS A 194 -15.20 -4.70 2.14
CA LYS A 194 -16.44 -4.05 1.71
C LYS A 194 -16.36 -3.53 0.28
N ASP A 195 -15.36 -2.69 0.04
CA ASP A 195 -15.14 -2.02 -1.25
C ASP A 195 -13.88 -2.59 -1.92
N SER A 196 -13.84 -2.61 -3.25
CA SER A 196 -12.64 -3.00 -3.99
C SER A 196 -11.50 -2.03 -3.71
N PHE A 197 -10.25 -2.51 -3.75
CA PHE A 197 -9.06 -1.68 -3.60
C PHE A 197 -8.29 -1.57 -4.92
N ALA A 198 -7.34 -0.64 -4.98
CA ALA A 198 -6.29 -0.67 -6.00
C ALA A 198 -5.02 -1.28 -5.39
N PHE A 199 -4.17 -1.93 -6.19
CA PHE A 199 -2.88 -2.38 -5.71
C PHE A 199 -1.78 -2.25 -6.76
N SER A 200 -0.54 -2.25 -6.30
CA SER A 200 0.63 -2.53 -7.12
C SER A 200 1.51 -3.55 -6.42
N LEU A 201 2.17 -4.41 -7.20
CA LEU A 201 3.10 -5.43 -6.71
C LEU A 201 4.37 -5.39 -7.55
N LEU A 202 5.38 -4.70 -7.04
CA LEU A 202 6.62 -4.41 -7.76
C LEU A 202 7.84 -4.88 -6.95
N PRO A 203 9.01 -5.04 -7.57
CA PRO A 203 10.24 -5.35 -6.85
C PRO A 203 10.94 -4.10 -6.28
N TYR A 204 10.35 -2.92 -6.47
CA TYR A 204 10.93 -1.62 -6.14
C TYR A 204 9.92 -0.72 -5.44
N THR A 205 10.41 0.09 -4.53
CA THR A 205 9.68 1.19 -3.91
C THR A 205 9.52 2.36 -4.89
N ALA A 206 8.57 3.26 -4.61
CA ALA A 206 8.41 4.51 -5.36
C ALA A 206 9.72 5.32 -5.43
N TYR A 207 10.51 5.31 -4.35
CA TYR A 207 11.77 6.05 -4.25
C TYR A 207 12.88 5.44 -5.12
N GLU A 208 12.95 4.12 -5.20
CA GLU A 208 13.90 3.43 -6.09
C GLU A 208 13.56 3.66 -7.56
N LEU A 209 12.27 3.63 -7.91
CA LEU A 209 11.80 3.96 -9.26
C LEU A 209 12.13 5.42 -9.61
N GLU A 210 11.77 6.37 -8.75
CA GLU A 210 11.94 7.80 -9.01
C GLU A 210 13.42 8.25 -9.03
N ASN A 211 14.32 7.51 -8.37
CA ASN A 211 15.75 7.81 -8.36
C ASN A 211 16.49 7.26 -9.61
N ALA A 212 15.90 6.32 -10.35
CA ALA A 212 16.50 5.75 -11.55
C ALA A 212 16.09 6.57 -12.79
N THR A 213 17.07 6.95 -13.61
CA THR A 213 16.83 7.65 -14.88
C THR A 213 16.69 6.71 -16.07
N HIS A 214 17.20 5.48 -15.92
CA HIS A 214 17.12 4.40 -16.90
C HIS A 214 16.82 3.07 -16.20
N GLN A 215 16.21 2.13 -16.91
CA GLN A 215 15.80 0.82 -16.37
C GLN A 215 16.98 -0.01 -15.82
N ASP A 216 18.17 0.12 -16.42
CA ASP A 216 19.38 -0.61 -16.01
C ASP A 216 20.04 -0.03 -14.75
N GLU A 217 19.60 1.12 -14.26
CA GLU A 217 20.03 1.72 -12.99
C GLU A 217 19.24 1.18 -11.79
N LEU A 218 18.12 0.50 -12.03
CA LEU A 218 17.32 -0.10 -10.96
C LEU A 218 18.12 -1.17 -10.22
N PRO A 219 17.99 -1.25 -8.88
CA PRO A 219 18.77 -2.20 -8.10
C PRO A 219 18.39 -3.64 -8.44
N PRO A 220 19.26 -4.63 -8.15
CA PRO A 220 18.87 -6.03 -8.27
C PRO A 220 17.63 -6.35 -7.41
N VAL A 221 16.70 -7.11 -7.97
CA VAL A 221 15.47 -7.54 -7.29
C VAL A 221 15.82 -8.37 -6.04
N ARG A 222 15.32 -7.93 -4.88
CA ARG A 222 15.58 -8.58 -3.58
C ARG A 222 14.34 -8.77 -2.71
N HIS A 223 13.28 -8.04 -2.98
CA HIS A 223 12.11 -7.99 -2.13
C HIS A 223 10.85 -7.84 -3.00
N THR A 224 9.69 -7.95 -2.37
CA THR A 224 8.40 -7.67 -3.00
C THR A 224 7.76 -6.49 -2.29
N VAL A 225 7.46 -5.42 -3.02
CA VAL A 225 6.75 -4.25 -2.53
C VAL A 225 5.29 -4.38 -2.95
N LEU A 226 4.44 -4.75 -2.00
CA LEU A 226 2.99 -4.66 -2.14
C LEU A 226 2.54 -3.30 -1.63
N THR A 227 1.77 -2.57 -2.44
CA THR A 227 1.07 -1.36 -1.98
C THR A 227 -0.42 -1.54 -2.23
N VAL A 228 -1.22 -1.58 -1.17
CA VAL A 228 -2.70 -1.62 -1.23
C VAL A 228 -3.19 -0.19 -1.06
N MET A 229 -4.04 0.28 -1.97
CA MET A 229 -4.39 1.70 -2.12
C MET A 229 -5.89 1.88 -2.03
N GLY A 230 -6.32 2.74 -1.11
CA GLY A 230 -7.71 3.23 -1.02
C GLY A 230 -8.00 4.39 -1.97
N GLY A 231 -6.96 5.10 -2.41
CA GLY A 231 -7.07 6.17 -3.39
C GLY A 231 -5.80 6.30 -4.23
N VAL A 232 -5.96 6.49 -5.53
CA VAL A 232 -4.87 6.73 -6.48
C VAL A 232 -5.21 8.00 -7.26
N ARG A 233 -4.25 8.90 -7.45
CA ARG A 233 -4.43 10.04 -8.36
C ARG A 233 -4.40 9.55 -9.81
N GLY A 234 -5.22 10.13 -10.68
CA GLY A 234 -5.13 9.90 -12.12
C GLY A 234 -3.74 10.25 -12.69
N VAL A 235 -3.44 9.74 -13.88
CA VAL A 235 -2.15 9.98 -14.56
C VAL A 235 -2.17 11.22 -15.46
N GLY A 236 -3.35 11.77 -15.78
CA GLY A 236 -3.49 12.95 -16.63
C GLY A 236 -3.17 12.69 -18.10
N GLY A 237 -2.57 13.68 -18.77
CA GLY A 237 -2.16 13.57 -20.18
C GLY A 237 -2.99 14.40 -21.17
N ILE A 238 -3.65 15.48 -20.71
CA ILE A 238 -4.16 16.53 -21.62
C ILE A 238 -2.96 17.19 -22.34
N ASP A 239 -1.93 17.51 -21.56
CA ASP A 239 -0.56 17.76 -21.98
C ASP A 239 0.40 17.30 -20.88
N SER A 240 1.70 17.38 -21.13
CA SER A 240 2.75 16.98 -20.18
C SER A 240 3.63 18.18 -19.75
N TRP A 241 3.09 19.41 -19.79
CA TRP A 241 3.87 20.63 -19.51
C TRP A 241 3.09 21.72 -18.76
N GLY A 242 1.96 21.36 -18.13
CA GLY A 242 1.28 22.24 -17.20
C GLY A 242 -0.14 21.82 -16.85
N SER A 243 -0.83 21.08 -17.72
CA SER A 243 -2.18 20.60 -17.43
C SER A 243 -2.15 19.60 -16.29
N ASP A 244 -2.95 19.90 -15.27
CA ASP A 244 -3.18 18.98 -14.17
C ASP A 244 -4.24 17.93 -14.55
N VAL A 245 -4.31 16.85 -13.77
CA VAL A 245 -5.35 15.83 -13.82
C VAL A 245 -6.72 16.49 -13.66
N GLN A 246 -7.77 15.96 -14.30
CA GLN A 246 -9.12 16.52 -14.08
C GLN A 246 -9.56 16.34 -12.61
N PRO A 247 -10.32 17.29 -12.04
CA PRO A 247 -10.69 17.28 -10.61
C PRO A 247 -11.25 15.96 -10.09
N ASP A 248 -12.07 15.26 -10.89
CA ASP A 248 -12.71 13.99 -10.52
C ASP A 248 -11.73 12.83 -10.27
N TYR A 249 -10.47 12.96 -10.72
CA TYR A 249 -9.43 11.94 -10.54
C TYR A 249 -8.30 12.41 -9.61
N ARG A 250 -8.56 13.42 -8.80
CA ARG A 250 -7.65 13.90 -7.75
C ARG A 250 -8.08 13.36 -6.40
N ILE A 251 -7.14 13.32 -5.45
CA ILE A 251 -7.43 12.93 -4.07
C ILE A 251 -7.38 14.18 -3.19
N ASP A 252 -8.55 14.62 -2.75
CA ASP A 252 -8.69 15.78 -1.85
C ASP A 252 -8.25 15.42 -0.43
N ALA A 253 -7.04 15.84 -0.06
CA ALA A 253 -6.44 15.58 1.24
C ALA A 253 -7.11 16.36 2.39
N THR A 254 -8.04 17.27 2.10
CA THR A 254 -8.77 17.99 3.14
C THR A 254 -9.88 17.16 3.77
N GLN A 255 -10.28 16.08 3.10
CA GLN A 255 -11.36 15.19 3.52
C GLN A 255 -10.81 13.93 4.19
N PRO A 256 -11.64 13.27 5.02
CA PRO A 256 -11.28 11.96 5.54
C PRO A 256 -11.27 10.91 4.44
N HIS A 257 -10.25 10.04 4.46
CA HIS A 257 -10.12 8.87 3.57
C HIS A 257 -9.99 7.60 4.40
N THR A 258 -10.64 6.54 3.96
CA THR A 258 -10.60 5.24 4.62
C THR A 258 -10.62 4.12 3.60
N PHE A 259 -9.90 3.04 3.87
CA PHE A 259 -10.04 1.77 3.15
C PHE A 259 -9.69 0.60 4.04
N GLU A 260 -10.20 -0.58 3.66
CA GLU A 260 -10.07 -1.80 4.45
C GLU A 260 -9.95 -3.04 3.57
N PHE A 261 -9.20 -4.02 4.05
CA PHE A 261 -8.98 -5.30 3.39
C PHE A 261 -8.68 -6.38 4.43
N SER A 262 -8.77 -7.65 4.02
CA SER A 262 -8.40 -8.81 4.83
C SER A 262 -7.14 -9.46 4.29
N VAL A 263 -6.35 -10.03 5.19
CA VAL A 263 -5.13 -10.79 4.92
C VAL A 263 -5.32 -12.21 5.46
N TYR A 264 -4.92 -13.18 4.64
CA TYR A 264 -4.97 -14.61 4.93
C TYR A 264 -3.59 -15.24 4.71
#